data_AF-A0A1M5U6Y3-F1
#
_entry.id   AF-A0A1M5U6Y3-F1
#
_cell.length_a   1.000
_cell.length_b   1.000
_cell.length_c   1.000
_cell.angle_alpha   90.00
_cell.angle_beta   90.00
_cell.angle_gamma   90.00
#
_symmetry.space_group_name_H-M   'P 1'
#
loop_
_entity.id
_entity.type
_entity.pdbx_description
1 polymer ?
#
loop_
_entity_poly.entity_id
_entity_poly.type
_entity_poly.pdbx_seq_one_letter_code
_entity_poly.pdbx_strand_id
1 'polypeptide(L)'
;MHYNKIFKKYHYCNMAQLRKEDIILREKIKLRLTELREKHGQNKTELSSKVEVDRQNFQAWEKHDIKRGPTIYSINRISKAFGISLKEFFDSDIFKTEKDA
;
A
#
# COMPACT_ATOMS: atom_id res chain seq x y z
N MET A 1 -22.17 3.21 5.47
CA MET A 1 -22.42 4.00 4.23
C MET A 1 -21.51 5.23 4.18
N HIS A 2 -20.26 5.16 3.68
CA HIS A 2 -19.42 6.37 3.53
C HIS A 2 -18.29 6.26 2.47
N TYR A 3 -18.48 5.50 1.38
CA TYR A 3 -17.43 5.29 0.36
C TYR A 3 -17.61 6.06 -0.97
N ASN A 4 -18.51 7.05 -1.04
CA ASN A 4 -18.95 7.61 -2.34
C ASN A 4 -18.48 9.04 -2.69
N LYS A 5 -17.46 9.60 -2.02
CA LYS A 5 -17.08 11.02 -2.24
C LYS A 5 -15.69 11.29 -2.83
N ILE A 6 -14.94 10.29 -3.32
CA ILE A 6 -13.53 10.51 -3.75
C ILE A 6 -13.36 10.68 -5.28
N PHE A 7 -14.40 10.51 -6.10
CA PHE A 7 -14.24 10.43 -7.57
C PHE A 7 -14.52 11.70 -8.38
N LYS A 8 -14.10 12.89 -7.93
CA LYS A 8 -14.11 14.07 -8.82
C LYS A 8 -12.82 14.88 -8.75
N LYS A 9 -12.25 15.08 -9.96
CA LYS A 9 -11.31 16.12 -10.38
C LYS A 9 -9.82 15.74 -10.36
N TYR A 10 -9.33 15.21 -11.49
CA TYR A 10 -7.90 15.34 -11.84
C TYR A 10 -7.73 15.58 -13.34
N HIS A 11 -7.13 16.73 -13.66
CA HIS A 11 -6.63 17.14 -14.98
C HIS A 11 -5.42 16.27 -15.39
N TYR A 12 -5.29 16.03 -16.69
CA TYR A 12 -4.31 15.14 -17.33
C TYR A 12 -2.88 15.73 -17.39
N CYS A 13 -1.90 14.90 -17.03
CA CYS A 13 -0.53 14.92 -17.55
C CYS A 13 -0.23 13.48 -18.00
N ASN A 14 0.49 13.32 -19.12
CA ASN A 14 0.59 12.09 -19.93
C ASN A 14 1.37 10.94 -19.24
N MET A 15 0.79 10.39 -18.18
CA MET A 15 1.13 9.10 -17.59
C MET A 15 0.08 8.11 -18.10
N ALA A 16 0.49 6.98 -18.69
CA ALA A 16 -0.41 5.91 -19.08
C ALA A 16 -1.45 5.70 -17.96
N GLN A 17 -2.73 5.88 -18.29
CA GLN A 17 -3.77 5.86 -17.27
C GLN A 17 -3.76 4.48 -16.61
N LEU A 18 -3.47 4.43 -15.31
CA LEU A 18 -3.61 3.22 -14.52
C LEU A 18 -5.04 2.69 -14.67
N ARG A 19 -5.17 1.39 -14.95
CA ARG A 19 -6.49 0.77 -15.02
C ARG A 19 -7.11 0.81 -13.63
N LYS A 20 -8.44 0.72 -13.58
CA LYS A 20 -9.17 0.70 -12.30
C LYS A 20 -8.65 -0.41 -11.39
N GLU A 21 -8.35 -1.58 -11.94
CA GLU A 21 -7.78 -2.72 -11.23
C GLU A 21 -6.41 -2.40 -10.60
N ASP A 22 -5.53 -1.72 -11.34
CA ASP A 22 -4.20 -1.32 -10.84
C ASP A 22 -4.33 -0.33 -9.67
N ILE A 23 -5.33 0.57 -9.73
CA ILE A 23 -5.64 1.51 -8.65
C ILE A 23 -6.14 0.75 -7.41
N ILE A 24 -7.08 -0.19 -7.59
CA ILE A 24 -7.64 -0.99 -6.50
C ILE A 24 -6.53 -1.81 -5.82
N LEU A 25 -5.67 -2.47 -6.61
CA LEU A 25 -4.54 -3.24 -6.09
C LEU A 25 -3.58 -2.35 -5.29
N ARG A 26 -3.27 -1.16 -5.78
CA ARG A 26 -2.42 -0.20 -5.05
C ARG A 26 -3.03 0.15 -3.69
N GLU A 27 -4.32 0.47 -3.64
CA GLU A 27 -4.96 0.83 -2.36
C GLU A 27 -5.03 -0.36 -1.39
N LYS A 28 -5.26 -1.58 -1.88
CA LYS A 28 -5.16 -2.81 -1.09
C LYS A 28 -3.76 -2.99 -0.48
N ILE A 29 -2.71 -2.78 -1.27
CA ILE A 29 -1.31 -2.86 -0.80
C ILE A 29 -1.05 -1.82 0.29
N LYS A 30 -1.53 -0.58 0.11
CA LYS A 30 -1.40 0.48 1.13
C LYS A 30 -2.12 0.11 2.42
N LEU A 31 -3.33 -0.44 2.32
CA LEU A 31 -4.09 -0.89 3.48
C LEU A 31 -3.35 -1.99 4.25
N ARG A 32 -2.82 -3.00 3.54
CA ARG A 32 -2.04 -4.08 4.13
C ARG A 32 -0.78 -3.57 4.84
N LEU A 33 -0.10 -2.59 4.26
CA LEU A 33 1.08 -1.97 4.88
C LEU A 33 0.72 -1.30 6.21
N THR A 34 -0.39 -0.56 6.24
CA THR A 34 -0.89 0.08 7.46
C THR A 34 -1.23 -0.96 8.52
N GLU A 35 -1.94 -2.02 8.15
CA GLU A 35 -2.32 -3.12 9.06
C GLU A 35 -1.08 -3.79 9.68
N LEU A 36 -0.07 -4.13 8.87
CA LEU A 36 1.17 -4.73 9.37
C LEU A 36 1.91 -3.79 10.32
N ARG A 37 2.01 -2.50 9.98
CA ARG A 37 2.66 -1.52 10.86
C ARG A 37 1.95 -1.43 12.22
N GLU A 38 0.62 -1.37 12.21
CA GLU A 38 -0.19 -1.27 13.42
C GLU A 38 -0.09 -2.54 14.28
N LYS A 39 -0.15 -3.73 13.67
CA LYS A 39 -0.01 -5.02 14.37
C LYS A 39 1.34 -5.15 15.07
N HIS A 40 2.41 -4.63 14.48
CA HIS A 40 3.75 -4.66 15.05
C HIS A 40 4.05 -3.48 15.99
N GLY A 41 3.07 -2.58 16.24
CA GLY A 41 3.23 -1.42 17.11
C GLY A 41 4.30 -0.43 16.66
N GLN A 42 4.70 -0.48 15.38
CA GLN A 42 5.82 0.32 14.90
C GLN A 42 5.38 1.74 14.54
N ASN A 43 6.19 2.72 14.96
CA ASN A 43 6.02 4.08 14.48
C ASN A 43 6.55 4.22 13.05
N LYS A 44 6.02 5.20 12.32
CA LYS A 44 6.33 5.43 10.89
C LYS A 44 7.82 5.65 10.64
N THR A 45 8.49 6.31 11.59
CA THR A 45 9.92 6.65 11.51
C THR A 45 10.78 5.38 11.61
N GLU A 46 10.51 4.52 12.59
CA GLU A 46 11.20 3.25 12.79
C GLU A 46 11.09 2.33 11.58
N LEU A 47 9.88 2.22 11.01
CA LEU A 47 9.68 1.38 9.83
C LEU A 47 10.38 1.95 8.59
N SER A 48 10.33 3.28 8.37
CA SER A 48 11.05 3.89 7.24
C SER A 48 12.56 3.63 7.29
N SER A 49 13.15 3.71 8.50
CA SER A 49 14.57 3.40 8.70
C SER A 49 14.89 1.92 8.46
N LYS A 50 14.04 1.00 8.94
CA LYS A 50 14.25 -0.46 8.78
C LYS A 50 14.12 -0.94 7.34
N VAL A 51 13.31 -0.27 6.54
CA VAL A 51 13.04 -0.65 5.14
C VAL A 51 13.99 0.04 4.16
N GLU A 52 14.87 0.92 4.66
CA GLU A 52 15.78 1.76 3.85
C GLU A 52 15.02 2.55 2.76
N VAL A 53 13.84 3.04 3.13
CA VAL A 53 12.99 3.85 2.26
C VAL A 53 12.96 5.25 2.81
N ASP A 54 13.21 6.23 1.95
CA ASP A 54 13.05 7.65 2.29
C ASP A 54 11.68 7.88 2.96
N ARG A 55 11.69 8.54 4.12
CA ARG A 55 10.51 8.92 4.89
C ARG A 55 9.45 9.62 4.02
N GLN A 56 9.84 10.40 3.01
CA GLN A 56 8.91 11.04 2.08
C GLN A 56 8.15 10.01 1.22
N ASN A 57 8.86 8.99 0.73
CA ASN A 57 8.25 7.89 -0.02
C ASN A 57 7.37 7.04 0.88
N PHE A 58 7.79 6.78 2.12
CA PHE A 58 6.98 6.03 3.08
C PHE A 58 5.68 6.77 3.44
N GLN A 59 5.75 8.08 3.71
CA GLN A 59 4.56 8.91 3.96
C GLN A 59 3.59 8.93 2.78
N ALA A 60 4.11 8.86 1.54
CA ALA A 60 3.28 8.77 0.35
C ALA A 60 2.48 7.45 0.27
N TRP A 61 2.97 6.38 0.87
CA TRP A 61 2.29 5.08 0.87
C TRP A 61 1.14 5.02 1.86
N GLU A 62 1.23 5.72 2.99
CA GLU A 62 0.15 5.76 3.99
C GLU A 62 -0.92 6.83 3.70
N LYS A 63 -0.65 7.71 2.75
CA LYS A 63 -1.55 8.78 2.32
C LYS A 63 -2.38 8.33 1.12
N HIS A 64 -3.70 8.26 1.26
CA HIS A 64 -4.61 7.83 0.18
C HIS A 64 -4.73 8.86 -0.96
N ASP A 65 -4.49 10.14 -0.67
CA ASP A 65 -4.50 11.23 -1.65
C ASP A 65 -3.29 11.21 -2.60
N ILE A 66 -2.21 10.51 -2.23
CA ILE A 66 -0.99 10.41 -3.04
C ILE A 66 -1.05 9.16 -3.92
N LYS A 67 -1.01 9.35 -5.25
CA LYS A 67 -1.10 8.25 -6.23
C LYS A 67 0.15 7.35 -6.33
N ARG A 68 1.06 7.42 -5.35
CA ARG A 68 2.27 6.59 -5.29
C ARG A 68 2.03 5.42 -4.33
N GLY A 69 2.36 4.22 -4.78
CA GLY A 69 2.39 3.01 -3.97
C GLY A 69 3.81 2.43 -3.92
N PRO A 70 4.07 1.49 -3.00
CA PRO A 70 5.33 0.77 -2.99
C PRO A 70 5.45 -0.14 -4.22
N THR A 71 6.69 -0.30 -4.71
CA THR A 71 7.02 -1.28 -5.76
C THR A 71 7.15 -2.67 -5.14
N ILE A 72 7.19 -3.72 -5.96
CA ILE A 72 7.39 -5.10 -5.47
C ILE A 72 8.70 -5.26 -4.68
N TYR A 73 9.77 -4.56 -5.07
CA TYR A 73 11.05 -4.56 -4.35
C TYR A 73 10.93 -3.90 -2.97
N SER A 74 10.16 -2.80 -2.89
CA SER A 74 9.85 -2.17 -1.61
C SER A 74 9.00 -3.08 -0.73
N ILE A 75 7.98 -3.75 -1.29
CA ILE A 75 7.14 -4.70 -0.54
C ILE A 75 7.99 -5.87 0.00
N ASN A 76 8.94 -6.38 -0.79
CA ASN A 76 9.85 -7.42 -0.33
C ASN A 76 10.73 -6.95 0.83
N ARG A 77 11.26 -5.72 0.79
CA ARG A 77 12.02 -5.14 1.91
C ARG A 77 11.15 -4.95 3.16
N ILE A 78 9.92 -4.49 2.99
CA ILE A 78 8.93 -4.36 4.06
C ILE A 78 8.67 -5.73 4.69
N SER A 79 8.45 -6.76 3.87
CA SER A 79 8.18 -8.13 4.33
C SER A 79 9.33 -8.63 5.20
N LYS A 80 10.58 -8.47 4.71
CA LYS A 80 11.80 -8.79 5.48
C LYS A 80 11.90 -8.01 6.79
N ALA A 81 11.57 -6.71 6.79
CA ALA A 81 11.61 -5.88 8.00
C ALA A 81 10.60 -6.32 9.08
N PHE A 82 9.48 -6.91 8.66
CA PHE A 82 8.48 -7.52 9.55
C PHE A 82 8.76 -9.01 9.87
N GLY A 83 9.79 -9.61 9.27
CA GLY A 83 10.11 -11.03 9.44
C GLY A 83 9.15 -11.98 8.73
N ILE A 84 8.42 -11.50 7.70
CA ILE A 84 7.50 -12.30 6.89
C ILE A 84 8.02 -12.45 5.45
N SER A 85 7.54 -13.47 4.76
CA SER A 85 7.78 -13.66 3.33
C SER A 85 6.90 -12.75 2.48
N LEU A 86 7.30 -12.56 1.22
CA LEU A 86 6.47 -11.85 0.24
C LEU A 86 5.11 -12.54 0.02
N LYS A 87 5.06 -13.88 0.12
CA LYS A 87 3.81 -14.63 0.06
C LYS A 87 2.88 -14.23 1.20
N GLU A 88 3.37 -14.24 2.44
CA GLU A 88 2.59 -13.89 3.64
C GLU A 88 2.12 -12.43 3.64
N PHE A 89 2.84 -11.54 2.97
CA PHE A 89 2.36 -10.18 2.77
C PHE A 89 1.03 -10.15 2.01
N PHE A 90 0.93 -10.92 0.92
CA PHE A 90 -0.27 -10.99 0.06
C PHE A 90 -1.30 -12.03 0.54
N ASP A 91 -0.95 -12.91 1.47
CA ASP A 91 -1.83 -13.88 2.12
C ASP A 91 -2.69 -13.18 3.20
N SER A 92 -3.58 -12.30 2.75
CA SER A 92 -4.48 -11.50 3.60
C SER A 92 -5.85 -11.41 2.97
N ASP A 93 -6.89 -11.37 3.81
CA ASP A 93 -8.29 -11.21 3.39
C ASP A 93 -8.52 -9.94 2.55
N ILE A 94 -7.65 -8.92 2.68
CA ILE A 94 -7.66 -7.72 1.84
C ILE A 94 -7.54 -8.08 0.34
N PHE A 95 -6.79 -9.12 0.01
CA PHE A 95 -6.54 -9.54 -1.37
C PHE A 95 -7.50 -10.61 -1.88
N LYS A 96 -8.24 -11.28 -0.99
CA LYS A 96 -9.26 -12.27 -1.38
C LYS A 96 -10.36 -11.59 -2.19
N THR A 97 -10.89 -12.33 -3.16
CA THR A 97 -12.10 -11.95 -3.89
C THR A 97 -13.28 -12.74 -3.35
N GLU A 98 -14.51 -12.33 -3.67
CA GLU A 98 -15.73 -13.06 -3.27
C GLU A 98 -15.76 -14.52 -3.74
N LYS A 99 -14.89 -14.90 -4.69
CA LYS A 99 -14.74 -16.28 -5.18
C LYS A 99 -13.82 -17.16 -4.33
N ASP A 100 -13.09 -16.57 -3.38
CA ASP A 100 -12.10 -17.25 -2.54
C ASP A 100 -12.60 -17.43 -1.09
N ALA A 101 -13.88 -17.13 -0.83
CA ALA A 101 -14.56 -17.22 0.46
C ALA A 101 -15.34 -18.53 0.62
#